data_AF-A0A7X8Q9V2-F1
#
_entry.id   AF-A0A7X8Q9V2-F1
#
_cell.length_a   1.000
_cell.length_b   1.000
_cell.length_c   1.000
_cell.angle_alpha   90.00
_cell.angle_beta   90.00
_cell.angle_gamma   90.00
#
_symmetry.space_group_name_H-M   'P 1'
#
loop_
_entity.id
_entity.type
_entity.pdbx_description
1 polymer ?
#
loop_
_entity_poly.entity_id
_entity_poly.type
_entity_poly.pdbx_seq_one_letter_code
_entity_poly.pdbx_strand_id
1 'polypeptide(L)'
;MRLNFFFLTFLSVLCCNIVEASPGNKSISINGSYNGKNLIIINPIVNDKFAVESVIVNGEATLDEIKSSVFEIDFSLLKLNIGDTVSVDIKYNSESETPIIFNPEVLEYKDLLVFSGVETDRKAEYLYWSINKTDNIEKFEIEQFRWEKWVHIAYVSPKDSVLKNAYQCKINPHCGKNAWRVKSISSNGNLSFSKPAKYLSRTPEVNMNKAKITDIISFNATTMYQIYSDKGEKLLSGKAAAIDVSSLQPGNYWINYDNKTESFKKK
;
A
#
# COMPACT_ATOMS: atom_id res chain seq x y z
N MET A 1 -67.93 -32.14 69.80
CA MET A 1 -67.64 -30.77 70.28
C MET A 1 -66.52 -30.91 71.31
N ARG A 2 -65.26 -30.55 71.08
CA ARG A 2 -64.69 -29.38 70.42
C ARG A 2 -63.42 -29.75 69.64
N LEU A 3 -63.30 -29.13 68.48
CA LEU A 3 -62.16 -29.09 67.58
C LEU A 3 -61.21 -28.00 68.09
N ASN A 4 -59.90 -28.27 68.22
CA ASN A 4 -58.90 -27.22 68.38
C ASN A 4 -57.69 -27.51 67.49
N PHE A 5 -57.71 -26.87 66.33
CA PHE A 5 -56.56 -26.61 65.47
C PHE A 5 -55.60 -25.68 66.21
N PHE A 6 -54.31 -26.02 66.27
CA PHE A 6 -53.27 -25.03 66.50
C PHE A 6 -52.39 -24.98 65.25
N PHE A 7 -52.40 -23.80 64.64
CA PHE A 7 -51.85 -23.45 63.33
C PHE A 7 -50.36 -23.13 63.50
N LEU A 8 -49.50 -23.81 62.75
CA LEU A 8 -48.07 -23.50 62.66
C LEU A 8 -47.91 -22.32 61.68
N THR A 9 -47.64 -21.12 62.16
CA THR A 9 -47.29 -19.98 61.30
C THR A 9 -45.79 -19.97 61.05
N PHE A 10 -45.38 -20.42 59.87
CA PHE A 10 -44.02 -20.30 59.35
C PHE A 10 -43.85 -18.89 58.75
N LEU A 11 -43.18 -17.99 59.46
CA LEU A 11 -42.88 -16.64 58.99
C LEU A 11 -41.53 -16.68 58.24
N SER A 12 -41.56 -16.90 56.92
CA SER A 12 -40.41 -16.65 56.05
C SER A 12 -40.65 -15.33 55.31
N VAL A 13 -39.92 -14.27 55.67
CA VAL A 13 -39.89 -13.03 54.87
C VAL A 13 -38.45 -12.76 54.45
N LEU A 14 -38.21 -13.13 53.20
CA LEU A 14 -37.30 -12.56 52.21
C LEU A 14 -36.29 -11.51 52.71
N CYS A 15 -35.03 -11.93 52.86
CA CYS A 15 -33.90 -11.02 52.66
C CYS A 15 -33.77 -10.76 51.16
N CYS A 16 -34.22 -9.59 50.70
CA CYS A 16 -33.92 -9.10 49.37
C CYS A 16 -32.45 -8.65 49.36
N ASN A 17 -31.55 -9.49 48.85
CA ASN A 17 -30.21 -9.04 48.49
C ASN A 17 -30.36 -8.11 47.30
N ILE A 18 -30.26 -6.80 47.54
CA ILE A 18 -30.03 -5.84 46.47
C ILE A 18 -28.61 -6.14 45.96
N VAL A 19 -28.52 -6.89 44.88
CA VAL A 19 -27.31 -6.91 44.06
C VAL A 19 -27.30 -5.56 43.36
N GLU A 20 -26.49 -4.64 43.86
CA GLU A 20 -26.15 -3.45 43.10
C GLU A 20 -25.52 -3.93 41.78
N ALA A 21 -26.23 -3.74 40.68
CA ALA A 21 -25.65 -3.96 39.36
C ALA A 21 -24.51 -2.95 39.21
N SER A 22 -23.27 -3.43 39.28
CA SER A 22 -22.12 -2.66 38.82
C SER A 22 -22.45 -2.14 37.42
N PRO A 23 -22.18 -0.86 37.10
CA PRO A 23 -22.25 -0.39 35.73
C PRO A 23 -21.42 -1.36 34.88
N GLY A 24 -22.10 -2.08 33.98
CA GLY A 24 -21.46 -3.13 33.21
C GLY A 24 -20.68 -2.48 32.08
N ASN A 25 -19.37 -2.34 32.23
CA ASN A 25 -18.50 -1.81 31.16
C ASN A 25 -18.80 -2.53 29.84
N LYS A 26 -19.06 -1.75 28.78
CA LYS A 26 -19.29 -2.28 27.44
C LYS A 26 -17.97 -2.39 26.70
N SER A 27 -17.89 -3.30 25.73
CA SER A 27 -16.70 -3.47 24.89
C SER A 27 -17.04 -3.57 23.42
N ILE A 28 -16.17 -2.99 22.58
CA ILE A 28 -16.16 -3.20 21.12
C ILE A 28 -14.89 -3.97 20.81
N SER A 29 -15.01 -5.04 20.02
CA SER A 29 -13.87 -5.86 19.60
C SER A 29 -13.78 -5.91 18.09
N ILE A 30 -12.57 -5.74 17.55
CA ILE A 30 -12.26 -5.97 16.14
C ILE A 30 -11.00 -6.82 16.02
N ASN A 31 -11.04 -7.78 15.09
CA ASN A 31 -9.93 -8.68 14.83
C ASN A 31 -9.48 -8.55 13.38
N GLY A 32 -8.20 -8.76 13.12
CA GLY A 32 -7.64 -8.70 11.78
C GLY A 32 -6.14 -8.90 11.74
N SER A 33 -5.47 -8.28 10.77
CA SER A 33 -4.03 -8.35 10.57
C SER A 33 -3.40 -6.98 10.41
N TYR A 34 -2.23 -6.79 11.01
CA TYR A 34 -1.53 -5.51 10.95
C TYR A 34 -1.02 -5.24 9.53
N ASN A 35 -1.43 -4.12 8.93
CA ASN A 35 -1.03 -3.73 7.57
C ASN A 35 -0.11 -2.49 7.53
N GLY A 36 0.50 -2.11 8.66
CA GLY A 36 1.37 -0.93 8.73
C GLY A 36 0.63 0.41 8.90
N LYS A 37 -0.66 0.38 9.25
CA LYS A 37 -1.49 1.57 9.51
C LYS A 37 -2.14 1.46 10.89
N ASN A 38 -2.32 2.61 11.55
CA ASN A 38 -3.00 2.71 12.85
C ASN A 38 -4.53 2.70 12.71
N LEU A 39 -5.21 2.31 13.78
CA LEU A 39 -6.68 2.33 13.87
C LEU A 39 -7.14 3.66 14.48
N ILE A 40 -8.08 4.33 13.85
CA ILE A 40 -8.65 5.62 14.25
C ILE A 40 -9.97 5.37 14.95
N ILE A 41 -10.10 5.92 16.15
CA ILE A 41 -11.30 5.80 16.99
C ILE A 41 -11.92 7.18 17.17
N ILE A 42 -13.23 7.28 16.89
CA ILE A 42 -14.05 8.42 17.30
C ILE A 42 -14.60 8.09 18.69
N ASN A 43 -14.31 8.97 19.65
CA ASN A 43 -14.58 8.79 21.06
C ASN A 43 -15.57 9.88 21.55
N PRO A 44 -16.85 9.55 21.71
CA PRO A 44 -17.86 10.51 22.15
C PRO A 44 -17.53 11.15 23.49
N ILE A 45 -17.98 12.39 23.67
CA ILE A 45 -17.95 13.10 24.95
C ILE A 45 -19.38 13.20 25.48
N VAL A 46 -19.60 12.72 26.70
CA VAL A 46 -20.88 12.85 27.41
C VAL A 46 -20.59 13.43 28.80
N ASN A 47 -21.25 14.55 29.15
CA ASN A 47 -21.05 15.25 30.43
C ASN A 47 -19.58 15.56 30.74
N ASP A 48 -18.86 16.12 29.76
CA ASP A 48 -17.43 16.47 29.82
C ASP A 48 -16.49 15.28 30.12
N LYS A 49 -16.95 14.05 29.90
CA LYS A 49 -16.16 12.82 30.02
C LYS A 49 -16.11 12.07 28.70
N PHE A 50 -14.92 11.62 28.33
CA PHE A 50 -14.73 10.73 27.19
C PHE A 50 -15.29 9.34 27.47
N ALA A 51 -15.87 8.70 26.46
CA ALA A 51 -16.52 7.40 26.57
C ALA A 51 -15.53 6.26 26.85
N VAL A 52 -14.40 6.25 26.13
CA VAL A 52 -13.40 5.18 26.19
C VAL A 52 -12.62 5.22 27.52
N GLU A 53 -12.53 4.06 28.17
CA GLU A 53 -11.84 3.88 29.45
C GLU A 53 -10.49 3.19 29.30
N SER A 54 -10.39 2.23 28.37
CA SER A 54 -9.15 1.53 28.07
C SER A 54 -9.19 0.87 26.70
N VAL A 55 -8.01 0.73 26.10
CA VAL A 55 -7.78 -0.02 24.88
C VAL A 55 -6.81 -1.16 25.19
N ILE A 56 -7.14 -2.35 24.73
CA ILE A 56 -6.32 -3.56 24.87
C ILE A 56 -6.04 -4.06 23.46
N VAL A 57 -4.77 -4.28 23.14
CA VAL A 57 -4.36 -4.87 21.87
C VAL A 57 -3.59 -6.16 22.14
N ASN A 58 -4.04 -7.27 21.56
CA ASN A 58 -3.46 -8.61 21.75
C ASN A 58 -3.32 -9.01 23.23
N GLY A 59 -4.25 -8.56 24.08
CA GLY A 59 -4.26 -8.84 25.52
C GLY A 59 -3.43 -7.88 26.37
N GLU A 60 -2.69 -6.94 25.77
CA GLU A 60 -1.92 -5.92 26.49
C GLU A 60 -2.63 -4.56 26.45
N ALA A 61 -2.72 -3.89 27.60
CA ALA A 61 -3.26 -2.54 27.67
C ALA A 61 -2.31 -1.55 26.97
N THR A 62 -2.86 -0.69 26.11
CA THR A 62 -2.07 0.31 25.41
C THR A 62 -1.86 1.57 26.27
N LEU A 63 -0.90 2.40 25.87
CA LEU A 63 -0.60 3.69 26.48
C LEU A 63 -1.11 4.87 25.63
N ASP A 64 -2.10 4.62 24.77
CA ASP A 64 -2.65 5.62 23.85
C ASP A 64 -3.31 6.78 24.63
N GLU A 65 -3.23 8.01 24.07
CA GLU A 65 -3.91 9.17 24.65
C GLU A 65 -5.41 9.15 24.32
N ILE A 66 -6.17 8.37 25.10
CA ILE A 66 -7.61 8.15 24.90
C ILE A 66 -8.49 9.34 25.35
N LYS A 67 -7.91 10.38 25.96
CA LYS A 67 -8.64 11.59 26.44
C LYS A 67 -8.82 12.63 25.34
N SER A 68 -9.32 12.19 24.19
CA SER A 68 -9.57 13.02 23.02
C SER A 68 -10.81 12.52 22.27
N SER A 69 -11.50 13.43 21.56
CA SER A 69 -12.70 13.09 20.77
C SER A 69 -12.37 12.19 19.59
N VAL A 70 -11.11 12.21 19.17
CA VAL A 70 -10.54 11.30 18.17
C VAL A 70 -9.12 10.94 18.62
N PHE A 71 -8.79 9.67 18.60
CA PHE A 71 -7.44 9.20 18.88
C PHE A 71 -7.06 8.02 17.98
N GLU A 72 -5.76 7.76 17.90
CA GLU A 72 -5.20 6.63 17.17
C GLU A 72 -4.74 5.56 18.15
N ILE A 73 -4.98 4.30 17.81
CA ILE A 73 -4.33 3.15 18.46
C ILE A 73 -3.03 2.93 17.69
N ASP A 74 -1.90 3.27 18.30
CA ASP A 74 -0.60 3.24 17.65
C ASP A 74 0.03 1.85 17.73
N PHE A 75 -0.16 1.07 16.67
CA PHE A 75 0.40 -0.29 16.58
C PHE A 75 1.92 -0.31 16.44
N SER A 76 2.58 0.81 16.10
CA SER A 76 4.04 0.85 15.94
C SER A 76 4.78 0.57 17.25
N LEU A 77 4.14 0.86 18.39
CA LEU A 77 4.69 0.63 19.73
C LEU A 77 4.64 -0.86 20.15
N LEU A 78 3.86 -1.68 19.44
CA LEU A 78 3.61 -3.08 19.76
C LEU A 78 4.56 -4.07 19.07
N LYS A 79 5.57 -3.56 18.34
CA LYS A 79 6.57 -4.37 17.61
C LYS A 79 5.96 -5.42 16.66
N LEU A 80 4.79 -5.13 16.10
CA LEU A 80 4.11 -6.00 15.15
C LEU A 80 4.78 -5.96 13.78
N ASN A 81 4.86 -7.10 13.12
CA ASN A 81 5.23 -7.21 11.71
C ASN A 81 3.96 -7.14 10.83
N ILE A 82 4.12 -6.68 9.59
CA ILE A 82 3.01 -6.70 8.62
C ILE A 82 2.53 -8.15 8.45
N GLY A 83 1.23 -8.37 8.62
CA GLY A 83 0.56 -9.67 8.57
C GLY A 83 0.31 -10.32 9.93
N ASP A 84 0.91 -9.81 11.02
CA ASP A 84 0.66 -10.34 12.37
C ASP A 84 -0.81 -10.15 12.76
N THR A 85 -1.38 -11.12 13.47
CA THR A 85 -2.76 -11.05 13.95
C THR A 85 -2.89 -9.94 15.00
N VAL A 86 -3.97 -9.16 14.87
CA VAL A 86 -4.32 -8.08 15.78
C VAL A 86 -5.74 -8.30 16.28
N SER A 87 -5.90 -8.25 17.59
CA SER A 87 -7.17 -8.20 18.29
C SER A 87 -7.20 -6.91 19.10
N VAL A 88 -8.19 -6.06 18.84
CA VAL A 88 -8.38 -4.78 19.54
C VAL A 88 -9.67 -4.86 20.34
N ASP A 89 -9.58 -4.66 21.65
CA ASP A 89 -10.71 -4.53 22.56
C ASP A 89 -10.75 -3.12 23.15
N ILE A 90 -11.84 -2.40 22.91
CA ILE A 90 -12.08 -1.04 23.42
C ILE A 90 -13.14 -1.12 24.49
N LYS A 91 -12.78 -0.83 25.73
CA LYS A 91 -13.73 -0.74 26.85
C LYS A 91 -14.20 0.70 27.02
N TYR A 92 -15.50 0.87 27.20
CA TYR A 92 -16.12 2.18 27.32
C TYR A 92 -17.28 2.18 28.32
N ASN A 93 -17.58 3.36 28.84
CA ASN A 93 -18.62 3.57 29.83
C ASN A 93 -20.01 3.22 29.23
N SER A 94 -20.76 2.38 29.93
CA SER A 94 -22.08 1.90 29.49
C SER A 94 -23.15 2.98 29.34
N GLU A 95 -23.00 4.10 30.06
CA GLU A 95 -23.89 5.26 30.07
C GLU A 95 -23.54 6.28 28.97
N SER A 96 -22.42 6.09 28.27
CA SER A 96 -22.01 6.93 27.15
C SER A 96 -22.52 6.40 25.80
N GLU A 97 -22.50 7.26 24.78
CA GLU A 97 -22.60 6.85 23.39
C GLU A 97 -21.43 5.92 23.00
N THR A 98 -21.71 4.96 22.11
CA THR A 98 -20.77 3.94 21.65
C THR A 98 -19.67 4.55 20.78
N PRO A 99 -18.37 4.32 21.08
CA PRO A 99 -17.27 4.72 20.22
C PRO A 99 -17.35 4.11 18.81
N ILE A 100 -16.77 4.78 17.82
CA ILE A 100 -16.79 4.33 16.42
C ILE A 100 -15.36 4.02 15.96
N ILE A 101 -15.16 2.80 15.43
CA ILE A 101 -13.96 2.45 14.68
C ILE A 101 -14.10 3.05 13.29
N PHE A 102 -13.34 4.10 12.99
CA PHE A 102 -13.53 4.89 11.78
C PHE A 102 -13.00 4.20 10.52
N ASN A 103 -11.88 3.49 10.63
CA ASN A 103 -11.18 2.86 9.51
C ASN A 103 -10.92 1.35 9.75
N PRO A 104 -11.96 0.52 9.97
CA PRO A 104 -11.78 -0.91 10.29
C PRO A 104 -11.03 -1.68 9.19
N GLU A 105 -11.06 -1.20 7.95
CA GLU A 105 -10.39 -1.81 6.80
C GLU A 105 -8.87 -1.86 6.92
N VAL A 106 -8.26 -1.08 7.83
CA VAL A 106 -6.81 -1.15 8.06
C VAL A 106 -6.37 -2.47 8.70
N LEU A 107 -7.30 -3.18 9.34
CA LEU A 107 -7.08 -4.51 9.92
C LEU A 107 -7.54 -5.65 9.00
N GLU A 108 -8.13 -5.38 7.83
CA GLU A 108 -8.50 -6.45 6.91
C GLU A 108 -7.27 -7.23 6.45
N TYR A 109 -7.30 -8.56 6.55
CA TYR A 109 -6.23 -9.41 6.02
C TYR A 109 -6.13 -9.20 4.52
N LYS A 110 -5.13 -8.43 4.09
CA LYS A 110 -4.72 -8.42 2.71
C LYS A 110 -3.84 -9.65 2.54
N ASP A 111 -4.42 -10.70 1.99
CA ASP A 111 -3.63 -11.72 1.32
C ASP A 111 -2.88 -11.00 0.18
N LEU A 112 -1.68 -10.50 0.47
CA LEU A 112 -0.91 -9.70 -0.48
C LEU A 112 -0.23 -10.64 -1.46
N LEU A 113 -0.29 -10.28 -2.73
CA LEU A 113 0.45 -11.00 -3.76
C LEU A 113 1.95 -10.89 -3.47
N VAL A 114 2.62 -12.04 -3.39
CA VAL A 114 4.06 -12.14 -3.17
C VAL A 114 4.75 -12.52 -4.47
N PHE A 115 5.70 -11.67 -4.88
CA PHE A 115 6.60 -11.97 -5.98
C PHE A 115 7.80 -12.80 -5.52
N SER A 116 8.18 -13.79 -6.32
CA SER A 116 9.36 -14.64 -6.12
C SER A 116 10.12 -14.78 -7.43
N GLY A 117 11.42 -15.13 -7.36
CA GLY A 117 12.25 -15.35 -8.55
C GLY A 117 12.30 -14.16 -9.51
N VAL A 118 12.27 -12.92 -8.99
CA VAL A 118 12.33 -11.72 -9.83
C VAL A 118 13.78 -11.47 -10.23
N GLU A 119 14.13 -11.89 -11.43
CA GLU A 119 15.51 -11.87 -11.94
C GLU A 119 15.56 -11.70 -13.45
N THR A 120 16.71 -11.25 -13.96
CA THR A 120 16.96 -11.21 -15.40
C THR A 120 17.72 -12.45 -15.83
N ASP A 121 17.61 -12.84 -17.09
CA ASP A 121 18.59 -13.77 -17.68
C ASP A 121 20.00 -13.13 -17.72
N ARG A 122 20.98 -13.94 -18.10
CA ARG A 122 22.40 -13.53 -18.13
C ARG A 122 22.67 -12.33 -19.04
N LYS A 123 21.87 -12.12 -20.09
CA LYS A 123 22.04 -11.01 -21.04
C LYS A 123 21.04 -9.86 -20.80
N ALA A 124 20.15 -10.00 -19.82
CA ALA A 124 19.02 -9.10 -19.59
C ALA A 124 18.20 -8.85 -20.86
N GLU A 125 17.90 -9.92 -21.60
CA GLU A 125 16.92 -9.94 -22.69
C GLU A 125 15.49 -10.14 -22.14
N TYR A 126 15.37 -10.84 -21.00
CA TYR A 126 14.10 -11.13 -20.35
C TYR A 126 14.18 -10.90 -18.83
N LEU A 127 13.10 -10.36 -18.28
CA LEU A 127 12.80 -10.35 -16.85
C LEU A 127 11.86 -11.52 -16.56
N TYR A 128 12.17 -12.31 -15.54
CA TYR A 128 11.37 -13.43 -15.05
C TYR A 128 10.81 -13.10 -13.68
N TRP A 129 9.63 -13.63 -13.37
CA TRP A 129 9.08 -13.62 -12.03
C TRP A 129 8.04 -14.73 -11.85
N SER A 130 7.80 -15.06 -10.59
CA SER A 130 6.71 -15.91 -10.15
C SER A 130 5.88 -15.27 -9.04
N ILE A 131 4.66 -15.75 -8.86
CA ILE A 131 3.72 -15.27 -7.84
C ILE A 131 3.16 -16.44 -7.03
N ASN A 132 2.77 -16.18 -5.78
CA ASN A 132 2.16 -17.20 -4.92
C ASN A 132 0.68 -17.48 -5.24
N LYS A 133 -0.01 -16.57 -5.95
CA LYS A 133 -1.42 -16.71 -6.34
C LYS A 133 -1.78 -15.81 -7.53
N THR A 134 -2.88 -16.13 -8.21
CA THR A 134 -3.36 -15.41 -9.41
C THR A 134 -4.65 -14.63 -9.19
N ASP A 135 -5.33 -14.82 -8.07
CA ASP A 135 -6.66 -14.27 -7.85
C ASP A 135 -6.65 -12.74 -7.85
N ASN A 136 -7.66 -12.17 -8.53
CA ASN A 136 -7.91 -10.73 -8.60
C ASN A 136 -6.82 -9.89 -9.27
N ILE A 137 -5.91 -10.47 -10.06
CA ILE A 137 -4.93 -9.67 -10.82
C ILE A 137 -5.55 -9.23 -12.14
N GLU A 138 -5.53 -7.92 -12.43
CA GLU A 138 -5.94 -7.38 -13.74
C GLU A 138 -4.75 -7.41 -14.72
N LYS A 139 -3.58 -6.92 -14.29
CA LYS A 139 -2.37 -6.87 -15.11
C LYS A 139 -1.10 -6.74 -14.27
N PHE A 140 0.01 -7.15 -14.86
CA PHE A 140 1.34 -6.78 -14.43
C PHE A 140 1.84 -5.58 -15.25
N GLU A 141 2.36 -4.59 -14.55
CA GLU A 141 3.07 -3.45 -15.11
C GLU A 141 4.57 -3.62 -14.83
N ILE A 142 5.37 -3.63 -15.89
CA ILE A 142 6.82 -3.77 -15.80
C ILE A 142 7.42 -2.38 -15.88
N GLU A 143 8.26 -2.05 -14.91
CA GLU A 143 8.88 -0.73 -14.80
C GLU A 143 10.40 -0.87 -14.77
N GLN A 144 11.08 0.11 -15.37
CA GLN A 144 12.54 0.26 -15.33
C GLN A 144 12.88 1.55 -14.58
N PHE A 145 13.83 1.51 -13.66
CA PHE A 145 14.32 2.71 -13.01
C PHE A 145 15.20 3.51 -13.99
N ARG A 146 14.74 4.71 -14.36
CA ARG A 146 15.40 5.63 -15.29
C ARG A 146 15.16 7.06 -14.82
N TRP A 147 16.20 7.89 -14.88
CA TRP A 147 16.09 9.34 -14.60
C TRP A 147 15.40 9.62 -13.26
N GLU A 148 15.91 8.97 -12.20
CA GLU A 148 15.43 9.07 -10.81
C GLU A 148 13.96 8.67 -10.57
N LYS A 149 13.37 7.88 -11.47
CA LYS A 149 11.99 7.37 -11.31
C LYS A 149 11.78 6.01 -11.95
N TRP A 150 10.70 5.35 -11.57
CA TRP A 150 10.23 4.16 -12.25
C TRP A 150 9.44 4.55 -13.50
N VAL A 151 9.90 4.07 -14.67
CA VAL A 151 9.28 4.32 -15.97
C VAL A 151 8.64 3.03 -16.47
N HIS A 152 7.36 3.09 -16.81
CA HIS A 152 6.64 2.00 -17.47
C HIS A 152 7.33 1.57 -18.76
N ILE A 153 7.50 0.26 -18.97
CA ILE A 153 8.05 -0.29 -20.22
C ILE A 153 7.15 -1.32 -20.91
N ALA A 154 6.29 -2.03 -20.17
CA ALA A 154 5.40 -3.03 -20.73
C ALA A 154 4.26 -3.42 -19.78
N TYR A 155 3.18 -3.94 -20.34
CA TYR A 155 2.16 -4.70 -19.62
C TYR A 155 2.28 -6.19 -19.92
N VAL A 156 1.98 -7.03 -18.94
CA VAL A 156 1.84 -8.47 -19.10
C VAL A 156 0.54 -8.92 -18.44
N SER A 157 -0.33 -9.57 -19.20
CA SER A 157 -1.58 -10.11 -18.68
C SER A 157 -1.33 -11.32 -17.78
N PRO A 158 -2.13 -11.51 -16.72
CA PRO A 158 -2.11 -12.75 -15.95
C PRO A 158 -2.50 -13.94 -16.83
N LYS A 159 -2.08 -15.14 -16.42
CA LYS A 159 -2.49 -16.39 -17.06
C LYS A 159 -3.59 -17.02 -16.22
N ASP A 160 -4.57 -17.65 -16.88
CA ASP A 160 -5.71 -18.31 -16.20
C ASP A 160 -5.33 -19.64 -15.51
N SER A 161 -4.06 -20.06 -15.60
CA SER A 161 -3.59 -21.37 -15.10
C SER A 161 -2.82 -21.24 -13.79
N VAL A 162 -3.42 -21.77 -12.72
CA VAL A 162 -2.81 -21.88 -11.37
C VAL A 162 -1.52 -22.72 -11.37
N LEU A 163 -1.37 -23.65 -12.32
CA LEU A 163 -0.21 -24.56 -12.39
C LEU A 163 1.09 -23.87 -12.79
N LYS A 164 1.05 -22.69 -13.41
CA LYS A 164 2.25 -21.96 -13.86
C LYS A 164 2.13 -20.47 -13.57
N ASN A 165 2.26 -20.14 -12.29
CA ASN A 165 2.45 -18.78 -11.77
C ASN A 165 3.85 -18.21 -12.12
N ALA A 166 4.31 -18.43 -13.35
CA ALA A 166 5.62 -18.02 -13.85
C ALA A 166 5.44 -17.22 -15.14
N TYR A 167 6.14 -16.09 -15.18
CA TYR A 167 5.95 -15.04 -16.17
C TYR A 167 7.29 -14.54 -16.66
N GLN A 168 7.28 -13.93 -17.84
CA GLN A 168 8.43 -13.27 -18.39
C GLN A 168 8.03 -12.04 -19.21
N CYS A 169 8.93 -11.08 -19.30
CA CYS A 169 8.77 -9.89 -20.14
C CYS A 169 10.08 -9.61 -20.86
N LYS A 170 10.02 -9.33 -22.17
CA LYS A 170 11.19 -8.88 -22.91
C LYS A 170 11.60 -7.49 -22.44
N ILE A 171 12.88 -7.32 -22.09
CA ILE A 171 13.43 -6.06 -21.59
C ILE A 171 14.59 -5.60 -22.48
N ASN A 172 14.94 -4.32 -22.38
CA ASN A 172 16.08 -3.74 -23.08
C ASN A 172 16.89 -2.88 -22.09
N PRO A 173 18.09 -3.31 -21.67
CA PRO A 173 18.95 -2.49 -20.84
C PRO A 173 19.42 -1.24 -21.58
N HIS A 174 19.55 -0.14 -20.84
CA HIS A 174 20.35 1.01 -21.24
C HIS A 174 21.81 0.83 -20.76
N CYS A 175 22.71 1.73 -21.14
CA CYS A 175 24.10 1.66 -20.67
C CYS A 175 24.19 1.77 -19.13
N GLY A 176 25.10 1.00 -18.52
CA GLY A 176 25.38 1.05 -17.09
C GLY A 176 24.33 0.36 -16.21
N LYS A 177 24.01 0.96 -15.06
CA LYS A 177 23.19 0.33 -14.02
C LYS A 177 21.72 0.37 -14.40
N ASN A 178 21.09 -0.80 -14.46
CA ASN A 178 19.67 -0.97 -14.70
C ASN A 178 19.01 -1.61 -13.48
N ALA A 179 17.75 -1.27 -13.25
CA ALA A 179 16.89 -1.97 -12.31
C ALA A 179 15.47 -2.08 -12.88
N TRP A 180 14.86 -3.26 -12.75
CA TRP A 180 13.46 -3.48 -13.11
C TRP A 180 12.66 -3.99 -11.93
N ARG A 181 11.38 -3.64 -11.88
CA ARG A 181 10.44 -4.23 -10.94
C ARG A 181 9.13 -4.58 -11.64
N VAL A 182 8.39 -5.48 -11.01
CA VAL A 182 7.04 -5.86 -11.40
C VAL A 182 6.07 -5.24 -10.43
N LYS A 183 5.02 -4.63 -10.97
CA LYS A 183 3.89 -4.09 -10.23
C LYS A 183 2.65 -4.88 -10.63
N SER A 184 1.93 -5.49 -9.69
CA SER A 184 0.60 -6.03 -9.97
C SER A 184 -0.46 -4.98 -9.67
N ILE A 185 -1.46 -4.91 -10.53
CA ILE A 185 -2.67 -4.12 -10.32
C ILE A 185 -3.81 -5.12 -10.20
N SER A 186 -4.50 -5.12 -9.06
CA SER A 186 -5.66 -5.98 -8.85
C SER A 186 -6.95 -5.33 -9.34
N SER A 187 -7.99 -6.15 -9.55
CA SER A 187 -9.33 -5.70 -9.97
C SER A 187 -9.98 -4.69 -9.02
N ASN A 188 -9.59 -4.70 -7.74
CA ASN A 188 -10.01 -3.74 -6.72
C ASN A 188 -9.03 -2.56 -6.52
N GLY A 189 -8.05 -2.39 -7.42
CA GLY A 189 -7.10 -1.28 -7.40
C GLY A 189 -5.94 -1.40 -6.42
N ASN A 190 -5.81 -2.51 -5.68
CA ASN A 190 -4.63 -2.72 -4.84
C ASN A 190 -3.38 -2.94 -5.68
N LEU A 191 -2.26 -2.42 -5.16
CA LEU A 191 -0.95 -2.50 -5.80
C LEU A 191 -0.03 -3.41 -4.98
N SER A 192 0.73 -4.25 -5.65
CA SER A 192 1.84 -4.99 -5.03
C SER A 192 3.09 -4.86 -5.90
N PHE A 193 4.26 -4.75 -5.28
CA PHE A 193 5.51 -4.50 -5.97
C PHE A 193 6.53 -5.61 -5.65
N SER A 194 7.28 -6.02 -6.66
CA SER A 194 8.42 -6.91 -6.48
C SER A 194 9.62 -6.16 -5.90
N LYS A 195 10.58 -6.92 -5.37
CA LYS A 195 11.95 -6.41 -5.22
C LYS A 195 12.55 -6.11 -6.61
N PRO A 196 13.41 -5.09 -6.74
CA PRO A 196 14.07 -4.80 -8.01
C PRO A 196 15.09 -5.86 -8.43
N ALA A 197 14.99 -6.34 -9.67
CA ALA A 197 16.06 -7.07 -10.35
C ALA A 197 17.09 -6.05 -10.89
N LYS A 198 18.35 -6.16 -10.46
CA LYS A 198 19.43 -5.24 -10.84
C LYS A 198 20.35 -5.88 -11.88
N TYR A 199 20.83 -5.09 -12.83
CA TYR A 199 21.75 -5.53 -13.87
C TYR A 199 22.74 -4.43 -14.24
N LEU A 200 24.00 -4.78 -14.47
CA LEU A 200 25.01 -3.84 -14.95
C LEU A 200 25.30 -4.12 -16.43
N SER A 201 24.73 -3.29 -17.30
CA SER A 201 24.89 -3.40 -18.75
C SER A 201 26.22 -2.83 -19.23
N ARG A 202 26.80 -3.51 -20.23
CA ARG A 202 27.97 -3.07 -20.99
C ARG A 202 27.61 -2.63 -22.41
N THR A 203 26.32 -2.45 -22.70
CA THR A 203 25.89 -1.90 -23.99
C THR A 203 26.54 -0.53 -24.21
N PRO A 204 26.94 -0.19 -25.44
CA PRO A 204 27.50 1.12 -25.74
C PRO A 204 26.59 2.25 -25.28
N GLU A 205 27.19 3.34 -24.80
CA GLU A 205 26.46 4.54 -24.42
C GLU A 205 25.77 5.17 -25.63
N VAL A 206 24.51 5.55 -25.44
CA VAL A 206 23.76 6.28 -26.46
C VAL A 206 24.05 7.77 -26.29
N ASN A 207 24.35 8.45 -27.38
CA ASN A 207 24.72 9.86 -27.42
C ASN A 207 23.83 10.61 -28.41
N MET A 208 23.35 11.78 -27.98
CA MET A 208 22.61 12.71 -28.83
C MET A 208 23.56 13.49 -29.73
N ASN A 209 23.22 13.62 -31.01
CA ASN A 209 23.88 14.54 -31.92
C ASN A 209 23.43 15.97 -31.62
N LYS A 210 24.37 16.81 -31.17
CA LYS A 210 24.13 18.21 -30.78
C LYS A 210 24.33 19.23 -31.91
N ALA A 211 24.48 18.77 -33.16
CA ALA A 211 24.42 19.67 -34.31
C ALA A 211 23.10 20.47 -34.30
N LYS A 212 23.06 21.64 -34.96
CA LYS A 212 21.92 22.59 -34.93
C LYS A 212 20.57 21.85 -35.01
N ILE A 213 19.84 21.79 -33.90
CA ILE A 213 18.55 21.11 -33.80
C ILE A 213 17.48 22.07 -34.30
N THR A 214 16.94 21.81 -35.50
CA THR A 214 15.74 22.46 -36.03
C THR A 214 14.54 21.54 -35.87
N ASP A 215 14.54 20.42 -36.59
CA ASP A 215 13.36 19.56 -36.73
C ASP A 215 13.58 18.15 -36.20
N ILE A 216 14.85 17.70 -36.13
CA ILE A 216 15.17 16.32 -35.76
C ILE A 216 16.27 16.30 -34.70
N ILE A 217 16.04 15.53 -33.64
CA ILE A 217 17.07 15.07 -32.71
C ILE A 217 17.48 13.65 -33.11
N SER A 218 18.77 13.41 -33.33
CA SER A 218 19.29 12.08 -33.70
C SER A 218 20.20 11.52 -32.62
N PHE A 219 20.13 10.21 -32.41
CA PHE A 219 21.01 9.45 -31.53
C PHE A 219 21.85 8.45 -32.33
N ASN A 220 22.97 8.01 -31.78
CA ASN A 220 23.77 6.91 -32.36
C ASN A 220 23.10 5.52 -32.25
N ALA A 221 22.02 5.38 -31.47
CA ALA A 221 21.23 4.15 -31.36
C ALA A 221 19.80 4.44 -30.86
N THR A 222 18.88 3.48 -31.00
CA THR A 222 17.51 3.60 -30.47
C THR A 222 17.51 3.65 -28.95
N THR A 223 16.86 4.67 -28.38
CA THR A 223 16.71 4.83 -26.93
C THR A 223 15.28 5.23 -26.58
N MET A 224 14.85 4.89 -25.36
CA MET A 224 13.72 5.59 -24.76
C MET A 224 14.09 7.04 -24.53
N TYR A 225 13.11 7.93 -24.68
CA TYR A 225 13.30 9.35 -24.45
C TYR A 225 12.10 10.02 -23.78
N GLN A 226 12.37 11.12 -23.08
CA GLN A 226 11.37 12.07 -22.61
C GLN A 226 11.91 13.49 -22.82
N ILE A 227 11.16 14.34 -23.51
CA ILE A 227 11.49 15.75 -23.72
C ILE A 227 10.60 16.59 -22.82
N TYR A 228 11.22 17.57 -22.17
CA TYR A 228 10.60 18.48 -21.24
C TYR A 228 10.83 19.94 -21.64
N SER A 229 9.85 20.80 -21.36
CA SER A 229 10.03 22.25 -21.43
C SER A 229 11.04 22.72 -20.37
N ASP A 230 11.51 23.96 -20.50
CA ASP A 230 12.30 24.65 -19.47
C ASP A 230 11.58 24.73 -18.12
N LYS A 231 10.24 24.71 -18.11
CA LYS A 231 9.38 24.67 -16.92
C LYS A 231 9.16 23.26 -16.35
N GLY A 232 9.72 22.22 -16.96
CA GLY A 232 9.61 20.83 -16.49
C GLY A 232 8.34 20.11 -16.92
N GLU A 233 7.58 20.65 -17.88
CA GLU A 233 6.41 19.96 -18.44
C GLU A 233 6.85 18.92 -19.46
N LYS A 234 6.32 17.69 -19.39
CA LYS A 234 6.65 16.63 -20.35
C LYS A 234 5.94 16.91 -21.68
N LEU A 235 6.70 17.14 -22.74
CA LEU A 235 6.19 17.49 -24.07
C LEU A 235 6.08 16.26 -24.99
N LEU A 236 7.14 15.45 -25.03
CA LEU A 236 7.21 14.27 -25.89
C LEU A 236 7.83 13.10 -25.13
N SER A 237 7.46 11.87 -25.49
CA SER A 237 8.10 10.67 -24.99
C SER A 237 7.90 9.51 -25.94
N GLY A 238 8.86 8.59 -25.97
CA GLY A 238 8.77 7.41 -26.83
C GLY A 238 10.05 6.59 -26.82
N LYS A 239 10.24 5.79 -27.87
CA LYS A 239 11.45 5.02 -28.13
C LYS A 239 11.84 5.18 -29.60
N ALA A 240 12.95 5.82 -29.88
CA ALA A 240 13.40 6.09 -31.24
C ALA A 240 14.91 6.35 -31.32
N ALA A 241 15.47 6.25 -32.53
CA ALA A 241 16.82 6.75 -32.82
C ALA A 241 16.81 8.18 -33.39
N ALA A 242 15.66 8.64 -33.90
CA ALA A 242 15.42 10.00 -34.37
C ALA A 242 14.06 10.48 -33.86
N ILE A 243 14.00 11.71 -33.38
CA ILE A 243 12.78 12.33 -32.83
C ILE A 243 12.46 13.56 -33.65
N ASP A 244 11.24 13.62 -34.19
CA ASP A 244 10.69 14.84 -34.79
C ASP A 244 10.29 15.83 -33.68
N VAL A 245 10.90 17.00 -33.71
CA VAL A 245 10.67 18.13 -32.80
C VAL A 245 10.22 19.38 -33.55
N SER A 246 9.85 19.28 -34.83
CA SER A 246 9.40 20.41 -35.66
C SER A 246 8.22 21.17 -35.04
N SER A 247 7.35 20.48 -34.30
CA SER A 247 6.20 21.05 -33.59
C SER A 247 6.56 21.89 -32.37
N LEU A 248 7.80 21.79 -31.86
CA LEU A 248 8.26 22.57 -30.72
C LEU A 248 8.64 24.00 -31.14
N GLN A 249 8.38 24.99 -30.29
CA GLN A 249 8.82 26.35 -30.54
C GLN A 249 10.34 26.50 -30.35
N PRO A 250 11.00 27.49 -30.97
CA PRO A 250 12.40 27.79 -30.66
C PRO A 250 12.57 28.09 -29.16
N GLY A 251 13.57 27.46 -28.53
CA GLY A 251 13.68 27.53 -27.06
C GLY A 251 14.68 26.56 -26.45
N ASN A 252 14.80 26.60 -25.13
CA ASN A 252 15.59 25.66 -24.35
C ASN A 252 14.70 24.52 -23.84
N TYR A 253 15.23 23.30 -23.90
CA TYR A 253 14.52 22.08 -23.54
C TYR A 253 15.45 21.14 -22.78
N TRP A 254 14.86 20.19 -22.07
CA TRP A 254 15.56 19.08 -21.45
C TRP A 254 15.17 17.76 -22.11
N ILE A 255 16.13 16.87 -22.26
CA ILE A 255 15.91 15.53 -22.80
C ILE A 255 16.55 14.48 -21.91
N ASN A 256 15.72 13.52 -21.55
CA ASN A 256 16.11 12.28 -20.90
C ASN A 256 16.28 11.22 -21.98
N TYR A 257 17.42 10.53 -22.01
CA TYR A 257 17.68 9.40 -22.90
C TYR A 257 18.77 8.50 -22.30
N ASP A 258 18.91 7.26 -22.78
CA ASP A 258 19.81 6.26 -22.20
C ASP A 258 19.67 6.18 -20.67
N ASN A 259 20.72 6.56 -19.94
CA ASN A 259 20.79 6.72 -18.49
C ASN A 259 21.04 8.16 -18.03
N LYS A 260 20.86 9.16 -18.91
CA LYS A 260 21.27 10.56 -18.68
C LYS A 260 20.20 11.58 -19.05
N THR A 261 20.44 12.80 -18.56
CA THR A 261 19.62 13.99 -18.79
C THR A 261 20.51 15.09 -19.33
N GLU A 262 20.11 15.72 -20.43
CA GLU A 262 20.86 16.81 -21.04
C GLU A 262 19.92 17.94 -21.46
N SER A 263 20.44 19.17 -21.55
CA SER A 263 19.72 20.28 -22.16
C SER A 263 20.07 20.41 -23.64
N PHE A 264 19.10 20.92 -24.42
CA PHE A 264 19.32 21.28 -25.81
C PHE A 264 18.55 22.56 -26.17
N LYS A 265 19.03 23.26 -27.20
CA LYS A 265 18.37 24.46 -27.72
C LYS A 265 17.83 24.19 -29.11
N LYS A 266 16.51 24.29 -29.27
CA LYS A 266 15.85 24.27 -30.57
C LYS A 266 15.94 25.65 -31.21
N LYS A 267 16.27 25.67 -32.51
CA LYS A 267 16.29 26.89 -33.32
C LYS A 267 14.96 27.15 -34.01
#